data_AF-A0A7Y6M3H0-F1
#
_entry.id   AF-A0A7Y6M3H0-F1
#
_cell.length_a   1.000
_cell.length_b   1.000
_cell.length_c   1.000
_cell.angle_alpha   90.00
_cell.angle_beta   90.00
_cell.angle_gamma   90.00
#
_symmetry.space_group_name_H-M   'P 1'
#
loop_
_entity.id
_entity.type
_entity.pdbx_description
1 polymer ?
#
loop_
_entity_poly.entity_id
_entity_poly.type
_entity_poly.pdbx_seq_one_letter_code
_entity_poly.pdbx_strand_id
1 'polypeptide(L)'
;MSRRPAAAEPPVRSEPPGQSAPPGRARPRWWRRPWVAPLAVLAVAFVAFSLPPYVSLDPSRSRVPAPAFFPPHYVMLSLHVVFGSVAMLTCCLQIWPWFRERHPRAHRLVGRVYVLGGCLPAGLMGLVVGLATPFGHVIRASNVLLALLWLGCTIAGWRAARRRRFVEHRRWMVRSFALTMSIITNRVHTAVLIVLLQPELATTYHGDQALLTQTAAGLGGWLGWVLPLLAAEWWLERGDARRRARRRAATRTPATPAA
;
A
#
# COMPACT_ATOMS: atom_id res chain seq x y z
N MET A 1 89.67 -40.47 4.27
CA MET A 1 88.51 -40.42 5.20
C MET A 1 88.05 -38.97 5.29
N SER A 2 87.23 -38.47 4.37
CA SER A 2 85.75 -38.51 4.35
C SER A 2 85.09 -37.94 5.62
N ARG A 3 84.70 -36.65 5.57
CA ARG A 3 83.48 -36.11 6.19
C ARG A 3 82.93 -34.99 5.29
N ARG A 4 81.71 -35.20 4.79
CA ARG A 4 80.89 -34.26 4.01
C ARG A 4 80.48 -33.05 4.87
N PRO A 5 80.51 -31.80 4.37
CA PRO A 5 79.72 -30.72 4.93
C PRO A 5 78.29 -30.72 4.33
N ALA A 6 77.35 -30.24 5.15
CA ALA A 6 75.90 -30.24 4.93
C ALA A 6 75.46 -29.47 3.68
N ALA A 7 74.36 -29.93 3.08
CA ALA A 7 73.71 -29.34 1.92
C ALA A 7 73.19 -27.92 2.23
N ALA A 8 73.48 -26.98 1.33
CA ALA A 8 72.92 -25.63 1.34
C ALA A 8 71.47 -25.66 0.81
N GLU A 9 70.57 -25.02 1.55
CA GLU A 9 69.15 -24.86 1.24
C GLU A 9 68.97 -23.88 0.05
N PRO A 10 68.11 -24.17 -0.95
CA PRO A 10 67.93 -23.27 -2.09
C PRO A 10 67.12 -22.01 -1.69
N PRO A 11 67.37 -20.85 -2.32
CA PRO A 11 66.70 -19.61 -1.97
C PRO A 11 65.21 -19.65 -2.31
N VAL A 12 64.38 -19.31 -1.33
CA VAL A 12 62.94 -19.10 -1.47
C VAL A 12 62.69 -17.98 -2.49
N ARG A 13 62.04 -18.32 -3.61
CA ARG A 13 61.56 -17.32 -4.56
C ARG A 13 60.41 -16.55 -3.92
N SER A 14 60.58 -15.24 -3.75
CA SER A 14 59.49 -14.34 -3.37
C SER A 14 58.51 -14.18 -4.53
N GLU A 15 57.30 -14.70 -4.40
CA GLU A 15 56.19 -14.32 -5.28
C GLU A 15 55.86 -12.83 -5.06
N PRO A 16 55.60 -12.05 -6.13
CA PRO A 16 55.14 -10.68 -5.98
C PRO A 16 53.75 -10.70 -5.33
N PRO A 17 53.45 -9.77 -4.40
CA PRO A 17 52.17 -9.76 -3.71
C PRO A 17 51.02 -9.67 -4.72
N GLY A 18 50.14 -10.68 -4.65
CA GLY A 18 48.98 -10.82 -5.50
C GLY A 18 48.19 -9.52 -5.58
N GLN A 19 48.01 -9.06 -6.81
CA GLN A 19 47.06 -8.01 -7.16
C GLN A 19 45.70 -8.41 -6.58
N SER A 20 45.22 -7.61 -5.62
CA SER A 20 43.88 -7.74 -5.10
C SER A 20 42.89 -7.59 -6.25
N ALA A 21 42.13 -8.65 -6.52
CA ALA A 21 41.06 -8.62 -7.50
C ALA A 21 40.14 -7.40 -7.23
N PRO A 22 39.68 -6.68 -8.27
CA PRO A 22 38.82 -5.52 -8.07
C PRO A 22 37.58 -5.94 -7.28
N PRO A 23 37.10 -5.13 -6.32
CA PRO A 23 35.94 -5.49 -5.51
C PRO A 23 34.77 -5.79 -6.46
N GLY A 24 34.33 -7.06 -6.46
CA GLY A 24 33.25 -7.52 -7.31
C GLY A 24 32.06 -6.58 -7.17
N ARG A 25 31.59 -6.01 -8.29
CA ARG A 25 30.43 -5.12 -8.32
C ARG A 25 29.31 -5.77 -7.50
N ALA A 26 29.04 -5.22 -6.32
CA ALA A 26 28.05 -5.75 -5.41
C ALA A 26 26.73 -5.86 -6.18
N ARG A 27 26.27 -7.09 -6.44
CA ARG A 27 25.00 -7.33 -7.11
C ARG A 27 23.94 -6.47 -6.42
N PRO A 28 23.17 -5.63 -7.15
CA PRO A 28 22.23 -4.73 -6.52
C PRO A 28 21.26 -5.57 -5.69
N ARG A 29 21.35 -5.38 -4.37
CA ARG A 29 20.48 -5.98 -3.35
C ARG A 29 19.04 -5.98 -3.86
N TRP A 30 18.38 -7.13 -3.95
CA TRP A 30 17.01 -7.28 -4.50
C TRP A 30 15.98 -6.30 -3.89
N TRP A 31 16.19 -5.87 -2.64
CA TRP A 31 15.47 -4.81 -1.92
C TRP A 31 15.58 -3.39 -2.55
N ARG A 32 16.54 -3.16 -3.46
CA ARG A 32 16.73 -1.93 -4.24
C ARG A 32 15.94 -1.94 -5.56
N ARG A 33 15.36 -3.07 -5.98
CA ARG A 33 14.38 -3.06 -7.08
C ARG A 33 13.11 -2.39 -6.56
N PRO A 34 12.56 -1.39 -7.25
CA PRO A 34 11.39 -0.67 -6.76
C PRO A 34 10.18 -1.60 -6.89
N TRP A 35 9.92 -2.42 -5.87
CA TRP A 35 8.63 -3.11 -5.70
C TRP A 35 7.46 -2.12 -5.71
N VAL A 36 7.74 -0.84 -5.48
CA VAL A 36 6.83 0.29 -5.63
C VAL A 36 6.53 0.60 -7.10
N ALA A 37 7.39 0.25 -8.07
CA ALA A 37 7.15 0.56 -9.47
C ALA A 37 5.93 -0.18 -10.06
N PRO A 38 5.75 -1.51 -9.89
CA PRO A 38 4.51 -2.18 -10.30
C PRO A 38 3.27 -1.57 -9.66
N LEU A 39 3.36 -1.23 -8.37
CA LEU A 39 2.26 -0.60 -7.64
C LEU A 39 1.95 0.82 -8.16
N ALA A 40 2.98 1.60 -8.47
CA ALA A 40 2.84 2.95 -9.02
C ALA A 40 2.28 2.90 -10.43
N VAL A 41 2.72 1.96 -11.27
CA VAL A 41 2.14 1.72 -12.60
C VAL A 41 0.67 1.35 -12.47
N LEU A 42 0.33 0.43 -11.57
CA LEU A 42 -1.05 0.04 -11.31
C LEU A 42 -1.90 1.23 -10.82
N ALA A 43 -1.39 2.03 -9.89
CA ALA A 43 -2.05 3.25 -9.40
C ALA A 43 -2.28 4.26 -10.53
N VAL A 44 -1.26 4.53 -11.35
CA VAL A 44 -1.35 5.45 -12.49
C VAL A 44 -2.35 4.94 -13.53
N ALA A 45 -2.29 3.65 -13.89
CA ALA A 45 -3.23 3.05 -14.82
C ALA A 45 -4.67 3.13 -14.30
N PHE A 46 -4.87 2.85 -13.00
CA PHE A 46 -6.19 2.96 -12.37
C PHE A 46 -6.71 4.40 -12.38
N VAL A 47 -5.87 5.40 -12.06
CA VAL A 47 -6.24 6.82 -12.14
C VAL A 47 -6.56 7.22 -13.58
N ALA A 48 -5.72 6.86 -14.54
CA ALA A 48 -5.91 7.16 -15.95
C ALA A 48 -7.22 6.58 -16.50
N PHE A 49 -7.60 5.38 -16.04
CA PHE A 49 -8.88 4.78 -16.39
C PHE A 49 -10.06 5.44 -15.64
N SER A 50 -9.90 5.70 -14.35
CA SER A 50 -11.03 6.05 -13.45
C SER A 50 -11.37 7.54 -13.44
N LEU A 51 -10.38 8.43 -13.58
CA LEU A 51 -10.52 9.89 -13.45
C LEU A 51 -11.26 10.59 -14.61
N PRO A 52 -11.07 10.23 -15.91
CA PRO A 52 -11.57 11.04 -17.03
C PRO A 52 -13.06 11.40 -16.99
N PRO A 53 -13.99 10.49 -16.65
CA PRO A 53 -15.41 10.86 -16.60
C PRO A 53 -15.76 11.91 -15.55
N TYR A 54 -14.99 12.00 -14.47
CA TYR A 54 -15.27 12.88 -13.34
C TYR A 54 -14.60 14.25 -13.46
N VAL A 55 -13.62 14.39 -14.35
CA VAL A 55 -13.04 15.70 -14.72
C VAL A 55 -13.69 16.29 -15.97
N SER A 56 -14.48 15.49 -16.70
CA SER A 56 -15.25 15.96 -17.86
C SER A 56 -16.41 16.89 -17.51
N LEU A 57 -16.81 16.92 -16.22
CA LEU A 57 -17.96 17.68 -15.71
C LEU A 57 -19.30 17.35 -16.41
N ASP A 58 -19.36 16.21 -17.08
CA ASP A 58 -20.52 15.66 -17.75
C ASP A 58 -21.09 14.49 -16.93
N PRO A 59 -22.24 14.68 -16.23
CA PRO A 59 -22.86 13.62 -15.44
C PRO A 59 -23.24 12.37 -16.22
N SER A 60 -23.48 12.48 -17.54
CA SER A 60 -23.87 11.33 -18.39
C SER A 60 -22.73 10.31 -18.54
N ARG A 61 -21.49 10.74 -18.34
CA ARG A 61 -20.30 9.87 -18.39
C ARG A 61 -20.02 9.19 -17.05
N SER A 62 -20.73 9.54 -15.99
CA SER A 62 -20.53 8.97 -14.67
C SER A 62 -20.70 7.45 -14.69
N ARG A 63 -19.75 6.73 -14.08
CA ARG A 63 -19.85 5.26 -13.93
C ARG A 63 -20.75 4.84 -12.77
N VAL A 64 -21.13 5.79 -11.92
CA VAL A 64 -22.06 5.57 -10.82
C VAL A 64 -23.29 6.44 -11.07
N PRO A 65 -24.49 5.84 -11.20
CA PRO A 65 -25.70 6.62 -11.40
C PRO A 65 -25.96 7.51 -10.18
N ALA A 66 -26.36 8.76 -10.43
CA ALA A 66 -26.73 9.68 -9.37
C ALA A 66 -28.10 9.26 -8.80
N PRO A 67 -28.22 9.02 -7.49
CA PRO A 67 -29.50 8.74 -6.87
C PRO A 67 -30.41 9.98 -6.93
N ALA A 68 -31.68 9.79 -7.25
CA ALA A 68 -32.65 10.89 -7.39
C ALA A 68 -32.80 11.75 -6.12
N PHE A 69 -32.63 11.14 -4.94
CA PHE A 69 -32.77 11.83 -3.65
C PHE A 69 -31.54 12.68 -3.26
N PHE A 70 -30.41 12.60 -3.98
CA PHE A 70 -29.20 13.35 -3.67
C PHE A 70 -28.60 14.01 -4.93
N PRO A 71 -29.17 15.15 -5.36
CA PRO A 71 -28.70 15.88 -6.55
C PRO A 71 -27.20 16.21 -6.61
N PRO A 72 -26.51 16.60 -5.51
CA PRO A 72 -25.09 16.92 -5.57
C PRO A 72 -24.17 15.69 -5.65
N HIS A 73 -24.72 14.47 -5.79
CA HIS A 73 -23.96 13.21 -5.82
C HIS A 73 -22.81 13.24 -6.83
N TYR A 74 -23.05 13.71 -8.07
CA TYR A 74 -22.03 13.74 -9.11
C TYR A 74 -20.85 14.64 -8.73
N VAL A 75 -21.12 15.83 -8.19
CA VAL A 75 -20.07 16.77 -7.78
C VAL A 75 -19.26 16.19 -6.60
N MET A 76 -19.94 15.65 -5.59
CA MET A 76 -19.29 15.04 -4.44
C MET A 76 -18.45 13.83 -4.84
N LEU A 77 -18.97 12.97 -5.72
CA LEU A 77 -18.23 11.84 -6.26
C LEU A 77 -17.03 12.31 -7.09
N SER A 78 -17.18 13.35 -7.90
CA SER A 78 -16.08 13.87 -8.71
C SER A 78 -14.95 14.42 -7.84
N LEU A 79 -15.29 15.19 -6.80
CA LEU A 79 -14.32 15.65 -5.80
C LEU A 79 -13.66 14.47 -5.09
N HIS A 80 -14.43 13.46 -4.68
CA HIS A 80 -13.88 12.24 -4.08
C HIS A 80 -12.86 11.56 -5.00
N VAL A 81 -13.16 11.39 -6.29
CA VAL A 81 -12.25 10.74 -7.25
C VAL A 81 -10.99 11.57 -7.50
N VAL A 82 -11.12 12.90 -7.62
CA VAL A 82 -9.97 13.80 -7.81
C VAL A 82 -9.04 13.75 -6.60
N PHE A 83 -9.56 13.98 -5.39
CA PHE A 83 -8.76 13.95 -4.18
C PHE A 83 -8.25 12.54 -3.85
N GLY A 84 -9.03 11.50 -4.16
CA GLY A 84 -8.61 10.10 -4.03
C GLY A 84 -7.45 9.76 -4.97
N SER A 85 -7.43 10.32 -6.18
CA SER A 85 -6.31 10.18 -7.11
C SER A 85 -5.05 10.85 -6.57
N VAL A 86 -5.17 12.06 -5.99
CA VAL A 86 -4.07 12.72 -5.29
C VAL A 86 -3.54 11.85 -4.15
N ALA A 87 -4.43 11.31 -3.31
CA ALA A 87 -4.04 10.44 -2.21
C ALA A 87 -3.27 9.21 -2.70
N MET A 88 -3.79 8.49 -3.70
CA MET A 88 -3.21 7.27 -4.23
C MET A 88 -1.82 7.49 -4.87
N LEU A 89 -1.66 8.54 -5.68
CA LEU A 89 -0.39 8.86 -6.34
C LEU A 89 0.67 9.33 -5.32
N THR A 90 0.28 10.21 -4.39
CA THR A 90 1.21 10.68 -3.35
C THR A 90 1.58 9.56 -2.38
N CYS A 91 0.69 8.60 -2.12
CA CYS A 91 0.98 7.46 -1.26
C CYS A 91 2.07 6.55 -1.85
N CYS A 92 2.06 6.33 -3.17
CA CYS A 92 3.12 5.57 -3.85
C CYS A 92 4.51 6.21 -3.64
N LEU A 93 4.60 7.55 -3.69
CA LEU A 93 5.82 8.27 -3.38
C LEU A 93 6.20 8.16 -1.89
N GLN A 94 5.23 8.16 -0.97
CA GLN A 94 5.48 8.04 0.47
C GLN A 94 6.10 6.70 0.87
N ILE A 95 5.69 5.61 0.22
CA ILE A 95 6.21 4.26 0.53
C ILE A 95 7.54 3.95 -0.16
N TRP A 96 7.94 4.73 -1.17
CA TRP A 96 9.18 4.53 -1.91
C TRP A 96 10.42 4.77 -1.03
N PRO A 97 11.22 3.72 -0.71
CA PRO A 97 12.33 3.87 0.24
C PRO A 97 13.39 4.87 -0.23
N TRP A 98 13.71 4.86 -1.53
CA TRP A 98 14.69 5.78 -2.12
C TRP A 98 14.26 7.24 -1.99
N PHE A 99 13.00 7.56 -2.30
CA PHE A 99 12.48 8.93 -2.17
C PHE A 99 12.53 9.42 -0.73
N ARG A 100 12.14 8.55 0.22
CA ARG A 100 12.16 8.85 1.65
C ARG A 100 13.57 9.10 2.19
N GLU A 101 14.56 8.34 1.73
CA GLU A 101 15.95 8.44 2.18
C GLU A 101 16.69 9.62 1.53
N ARG A 102 16.46 9.86 0.24
CA ARG A 102 17.19 10.88 -0.53
C ARG A 102 16.56 12.28 -0.42
N HIS A 103 15.24 12.38 -0.23
CA HIS A 103 14.51 13.65 -0.25
C HIS A 103 13.59 13.82 0.98
N PRO A 104 14.12 13.86 2.21
CA PRO A 104 13.31 13.90 3.43
C PRO A 104 12.43 15.15 3.57
N ARG A 105 12.85 16.30 3.02
CA ARG A 105 12.03 17.53 2.98
C ARG A 105 10.83 17.35 2.05
N ALA A 106 11.06 16.84 0.84
CA ALA A 106 10.01 16.55 -0.13
C ALA A 106 9.04 15.46 0.39
N HIS A 107 9.55 14.43 1.05
CA HIS A 107 8.74 13.41 1.71
C HIS A 107 7.74 14.02 2.71
N ARG A 108 8.16 14.99 3.52
CA ARG A 108 7.25 15.69 4.46
C ARG A 108 6.21 16.55 3.75
N LEU A 109 6.58 17.21 2.65
CA LEU A 109 5.64 18.01 1.85
C LEU A 109 4.61 17.11 1.16
N VAL A 110 5.06 16.07 0.47
CA VAL A 110 4.18 15.08 -0.16
C VAL A 110 3.28 14.39 0.88
N GLY A 111 3.78 14.15 2.09
CA GLY A 111 2.99 13.59 3.18
C GLY A 111 1.89 14.54 3.67
N ARG A 112 2.12 15.86 3.64
CA ARG A 112 1.09 16.87 3.91
C ARG A 112 0.03 16.88 2.81
N VAL A 113 0.46 16.84 1.54
CA VAL A 113 -0.45 16.77 0.38
C VAL A 113 -1.29 15.50 0.45
N TYR A 114 -0.68 14.35 0.75
CA TYR A 114 -1.37 13.08 0.95
C TYR A 114 -2.50 13.19 1.97
N VAL A 115 -2.23 13.76 3.16
CA VAL A 115 -3.24 13.86 4.22
C VAL A 115 -4.26 14.96 3.92
N LEU A 116 -3.81 16.20 3.74
CA LEU A 116 -4.67 17.39 3.69
C LEU A 116 -5.32 17.59 2.32
N GLY A 117 -4.59 17.29 1.24
CA GLY A 117 -5.06 17.45 -0.14
C GLY A 117 -5.55 16.15 -0.77
N GLY A 118 -5.47 15.02 -0.07
CA GLY A 118 -5.89 13.71 -0.58
C GLY A 118 -6.90 13.07 0.36
N CYS A 119 -6.40 12.38 1.38
CA CYS A 119 -7.20 11.51 2.24
C CYS A 119 -8.33 12.20 2.98
N LEU A 120 -8.13 13.39 3.54
CA LEU A 120 -9.19 14.07 4.29
C LEU A 120 -10.35 14.52 3.39
N PRO A 121 -10.14 15.31 2.33
CA PRO A 121 -11.24 15.71 1.46
C PRO A 121 -11.84 14.50 0.73
N ALA A 122 -11.02 13.57 0.23
CA ALA A 122 -11.53 12.35 -0.41
C ALA A 122 -12.36 11.50 0.57
N GLY A 123 -11.89 11.31 1.81
CA GLY A 123 -12.59 10.50 2.80
C GLY A 123 -13.91 11.12 3.24
N LEU A 124 -13.98 12.45 3.43
CA LEU A 124 -15.24 13.15 3.74
C LEU A 124 -16.25 13.02 2.60
N MET A 125 -15.84 13.32 1.36
CA MET A 125 -16.71 13.19 0.19
C MET A 125 -17.11 11.73 -0.05
N GLY A 126 -16.18 10.81 0.16
CA GLY A 126 -16.41 9.36 0.07
C GLY A 126 -17.37 8.83 1.12
N LEU A 127 -17.38 9.41 2.33
CA LEU A 127 -18.36 9.09 3.36
C LEU A 127 -19.76 9.49 2.90
N VAL A 128 -19.94 10.73 2.43
CA VAL A 128 -21.23 11.24 1.94
C VAL A 128 -21.74 10.43 0.74
N VAL A 129 -20.89 10.21 -0.26
CA VAL A 129 -21.21 9.40 -1.44
C VAL A 129 -21.47 7.93 -1.05
N GLY A 130 -20.72 7.41 -0.09
CA GLY A 130 -20.90 6.07 0.46
C GLY A 130 -22.27 5.89 1.13
N LEU A 131 -22.72 6.88 1.91
CA LEU A 131 -24.07 6.94 2.49
C LEU A 131 -25.16 6.99 1.40
N ALA A 132 -24.92 7.75 0.35
CA ALA A 132 -25.85 7.93 -0.77
C ALA A 132 -25.71 6.86 -1.87
N THR A 133 -24.95 5.78 -1.65
CA THR A 133 -24.70 4.78 -2.70
C THR A 133 -26.00 4.17 -3.27
N PRO A 134 -26.12 4.03 -4.60
CA PRO A 134 -27.29 3.43 -5.23
C PRO A 134 -27.27 1.89 -5.20
N PHE A 135 -26.17 1.29 -4.75
CA PHE A 135 -25.91 -0.16 -4.87
C PHE A 135 -26.38 -1.00 -3.66
N GLY A 136 -27.33 -0.49 -2.87
CA GLY A 136 -27.94 -1.22 -1.75
C GLY A 136 -27.28 -0.99 -0.38
N HIS A 137 -27.92 -1.51 0.67
CA HIS A 137 -27.56 -1.24 2.06
C HIS A 137 -26.26 -1.91 2.52
N VAL A 138 -25.94 -3.09 1.97
CA VAL A 138 -24.74 -3.86 2.36
C VAL A 138 -23.46 -3.10 1.99
N ILE A 139 -23.37 -2.64 0.74
CA ILE A 139 -22.24 -1.82 0.28
C ILE A 139 -22.25 -0.42 0.91
N ARG A 140 -23.42 0.14 1.25
CA ARG A 140 -23.52 1.38 2.03
C ARG A 140 -22.79 1.24 3.36
N ALA A 141 -23.09 0.19 4.13
CA ALA A 141 -22.43 -0.09 5.40
C ALA A 141 -20.91 -0.28 5.23
N SER A 142 -20.49 -1.04 4.22
CA SER A 142 -19.08 -1.23 3.88
C SER A 142 -18.38 0.10 3.56
N ASN A 143 -18.97 0.94 2.71
CA ASN A 143 -18.39 2.22 2.30
C ASN A 143 -18.25 3.19 3.48
N VAL A 144 -19.26 3.27 4.33
CA VAL A 144 -19.23 4.11 5.54
C VAL A 144 -18.13 3.64 6.48
N LEU A 145 -18.07 2.34 6.78
CA LEU A 145 -17.04 1.80 7.66
C LEU A 145 -15.64 1.98 7.09
N LEU A 146 -15.44 1.73 5.80
CA LEU A 146 -14.18 1.98 5.10
C LEU A 146 -13.77 3.45 5.23
N ALA A 147 -14.67 4.40 4.95
CA ALA A 147 -14.38 5.81 5.04
C ALA A 147 -13.98 6.24 6.46
N LEU A 148 -14.70 5.78 7.48
CA LEU A 148 -14.39 6.05 8.89
C LEU A 148 -13.05 5.45 9.31
N LEU A 149 -12.76 4.20 8.95
CA LEU A 149 -11.49 3.55 9.24
C LEU A 149 -10.33 4.25 8.52
N TRP A 150 -10.53 4.63 7.26
CA TRP A 150 -9.50 5.30 6.47
C TRP A 150 -9.18 6.69 7.02
N LEU A 151 -10.20 7.50 7.31
CA LEU A 151 -10.05 8.80 7.96
C LEU A 151 -9.41 8.65 9.34
N GLY A 152 -9.91 7.72 10.16
CA GLY A 152 -9.40 7.43 11.50
C GLY A 152 -7.91 7.07 11.49
N CYS A 153 -7.51 6.12 10.64
CA CYS A 153 -6.10 5.72 10.49
C CYS A 153 -5.24 6.89 9.99
N THR A 154 -5.74 7.67 9.04
CA THR A 154 -5.01 8.81 8.47
C THR A 154 -4.79 9.90 9.51
N ILE A 155 -5.84 10.26 10.26
CA ILE A 155 -5.78 11.27 11.33
C ILE A 155 -4.89 10.79 12.46
N ALA A 156 -5.00 9.53 12.89
CA ALA A 156 -4.14 8.97 13.92
C ALA A 156 -2.66 8.99 13.52
N GLY A 157 -2.36 8.60 12.27
CA GLY A 157 -1.01 8.67 11.72
C GLY A 157 -0.47 10.09 11.62
N TRP A 158 -1.30 11.05 11.21
CA TRP A 158 -0.94 12.47 11.16
C TRP A 158 -0.67 13.03 12.56
N ARG A 159 -1.54 12.76 13.54
CA ARG A 159 -1.35 13.16 14.94
C ARG A 159 -0.08 12.57 15.54
N ALA A 160 0.19 11.29 15.29
CA ALA A 160 1.43 10.64 15.74
C ALA A 160 2.68 11.31 15.14
N ALA A 161 2.66 11.68 13.85
CA ALA A 161 3.75 12.45 13.23
C ALA A 161 3.95 13.83 13.88
N ARG A 162 2.86 14.57 14.15
CA ARG A 162 2.92 15.88 14.83
C ARG A 162 3.49 15.77 16.24
N ARG A 163 3.19 14.68 16.95
CA ARG A 163 3.74 14.35 18.28
C ARG A 163 5.13 13.71 18.22
N ARG A 164 5.78 13.67 17.05
CA ARG A 164 7.09 13.02 16.83
C ARG A 164 7.14 11.53 17.20
N ARG A 165 5.99 10.85 17.29
CA ARG A 165 5.86 9.40 17.55
C ARG A 165 5.95 8.62 16.25
N PHE A 166 7.15 8.58 15.65
CA PHE A 166 7.34 8.06 14.28
C PHE A 166 7.08 6.56 14.12
N VAL A 167 7.28 5.75 15.17
CA VAL A 167 6.96 4.31 15.12
C VAL A 167 5.47 4.10 14.95
N GLU A 168 4.67 4.78 15.78
CA GLU A 168 3.21 4.73 15.72
C GLU A 168 2.68 5.33 14.42
N HIS A 169 3.24 6.47 13.99
CA HIS A 169 2.93 7.07 12.69
C HIS A 169 3.06 6.05 11.54
N ARG A 170 4.17 5.32 11.47
CA ARG A 170 4.36 4.31 10.42
C ARG A 170 3.30 3.22 10.47
N ARG A 171 2.93 2.74 11.67
CA ARG A 171 1.88 1.72 11.84
C ARG A 171 0.53 2.22 11.31
N TRP A 172 0.14 3.44 11.64
CA TRP A 172 -1.09 4.04 11.15
C TRP A 172 -1.07 4.32 9.64
N MET A 173 0.08 4.74 9.11
CA MET A 173 0.22 5.01 7.67
C MET A 173 0.22 3.76 6.82
N VAL A 174 0.65 2.61 7.35
CA VAL A 174 0.51 1.32 6.64
C VAL A 174 -0.96 0.94 6.49
N ARG A 175 -1.78 1.15 7.54
CA ARG A 175 -3.24 0.93 7.46
C ARG A 175 -3.90 1.91 6.48
N SER A 176 -3.57 3.20 6.59
CA SER A 176 -4.08 4.23 5.68
C SER A 176 -3.70 3.95 4.23
N PHE A 177 -2.47 3.50 3.96
CA PHE A 177 -2.03 3.04 2.63
C PHE A 177 -2.88 1.87 2.13
N ALA A 178 -3.05 0.82 2.95
CA ALA A 178 -3.84 -0.35 2.58
C ALA A 178 -5.28 0.01 2.23
N LEU A 179 -5.90 0.91 3.01
CA LEU A 179 -7.26 1.40 2.78
C LEU A 179 -7.36 2.39 1.60
N THR A 180 -6.27 3.08 1.25
CA THR A 180 -6.24 3.95 0.05
C THR A 180 -6.19 3.11 -1.22
N MET A 181 -5.35 2.06 -1.22
CA MET A 181 -5.18 1.17 -2.37
C MET A 181 -6.30 0.15 -2.50
N SER A 182 -7.11 -0.07 -1.45
CA SER A 182 -8.19 -1.07 -1.44
C SER A 182 -9.28 -0.82 -2.47
N ILE A 183 -9.39 0.40 -3.00
CA ILE A 183 -10.33 0.68 -4.09
C ILE A 183 -10.02 -0.14 -5.34
N ILE A 184 -8.75 -0.45 -5.61
CA ILE A 184 -8.35 -1.27 -6.76
C ILE A 184 -8.84 -2.70 -6.56
N THR A 185 -8.57 -3.29 -5.39
CA THR A 185 -9.03 -4.65 -5.06
C THR A 185 -10.55 -4.73 -4.99
N ASN A 186 -11.22 -3.69 -4.49
CA ASN A 186 -12.68 -3.59 -4.52
C ASN A 186 -13.22 -3.67 -5.96
N ARG A 187 -12.68 -2.89 -6.90
CA ARG A 187 -13.12 -2.92 -8.30
C ARG A 187 -12.87 -4.27 -8.96
N VAL A 188 -11.71 -4.88 -8.71
CA VAL A 188 -11.40 -6.22 -9.22
C VAL A 188 -12.35 -7.26 -8.65
N HIS A 189 -12.57 -7.29 -7.33
CA HIS A 189 -13.48 -8.25 -6.72
C HIS A 189 -14.91 -8.07 -7.22
N THR A 190 -15.44 -6.85 -7.28
CA THR A 190 -16.79 -6.61 -7.79
C THR A 190 -16.93 -7.05 -9.25
N ALA A 191 -15.95 -6.74 -10.12
CA ALA A 191 -16.00 -7.17 -11.52
C ALA A 191 -15.96 -8.71 -11.65
N VAL A 192 -15.08 -9.37 -10.90
CA VAL A 192 -14.99 -10.84 -10.86
C VAL A 192 -16.31 -11.44 -10.35
N LEU A 193 -16.88 -10.90 -9.27
CA LEU A 193 -18.15 -11.38 -8.71
C LEU A 193 -19.32 -11.20 -9.68
N ILE A 194 -19.39 -10.08 -10.42
CA ILE A 194 -20.41 -9.91 -11.47
C ILE A 194 -20.29 -11.04 -12.50
N VAL A 195 -19.08 -11.30 -13.00
CA VAL A 195 -18.85 -12.36 -14.01
C VAL A 195 -19.20 -13.74 -13.46
N LEU A 196 -18.80 -14.03 -12.22
CA LEU A 196 -19.05 -15.33 -11.58
C LEU A 196 -20.52 -15.58 -11.25
N LEU A 197 -21.27 -14.53 -10.87
CA LEU A 197 -22.67 -14.64 -10.49
C LEU A 197 -23.62 -14.54 -11.68
N GLN A 198 -23.17 -14.02 -12.83
CA GLN A 198 -24.01 -13.82 -14.01
C GLN A 198 -24.73 -15.10 -14.50
N PRO A 199 -24.13 -16.31 -14.48
CA PRO A 199 -24.84 -17.54 -14.84
C PRO A 199 -26.03 -17.87 -13.92
N GLU A 200 -26.00 -17.38 -12.67
CA GLU A 200 -27.08 -17.58 -11.70
C GLU A 200 -28.20 -16.54 -11.79
N LEU A 201 -28.11 -15.60 -12.74
CA LEU A 201 -29.10 -14.52 -12.87
C LEU A 201 -30.52 -15.07 -13.00
N ALA A 202 -30.74 -16.07 -13.86
CA ALA A 202 -32.07 -16.64 -14.10
C ALA A 202 -32.55 -17.53 -12.94
N THR A 203 -31.64 -18.14 -12.19
CA THR A 203 -31.96 -19.11 -11.14
C THR A 203 -32.04 -18.45 -9.77
N THR A 204 -30.90 -18.18 -9.13
CA THR A 204 -30.77 -17.62 -7.77
C THR A 204 -31.33 -16.21 -7.67
N TYR A 205 -31.16 -15.40 -8.73
CA TYR A 205 -31.58 -14.00 -8.75
C TYR A 205 -32.91 -13.76 -9.48
N HIS A 206 -33.57 -14.80 -10.00
CA HIS A 206 -34.88 -14.73 -10.66
C HIS A 206 -35.00 -13.66 -11.77
N GLY A 207 -33.91 -13.38 -12.49
CA GLY A 207 -33.83 -12.36 -13.54
C GLY A 207 -33.57 -10.93 -13.04
N ASP A 208 -33.43 -10.72 -11.72
CA ASP A 208 -33.18 -9.40 -11.15
C ASP A 208 -31.69 -9.02 -11.21
N GLN A 209 -31.33 -8.27 -12.26
CA GLN A 209 -29.98 -7.75 -12.45
C GLN A 209 -29.56 -6.76 -11.36
N ALA A 210 -30.52 -6.03 -10.76
CA ALA A 210 -30.23 -5.09 -9.69
C ALA A 210 -29.82 -5.84 -8.43
N LEU A 211 -30.54 -6.90 -8.06
CA LEU A 211 -30.20 -7.74 -6.91
C LEU A 211 -28.81 -8.38 -7.06
N LEU A 212 -28.49 -8.92 -8.24
CA LEU A 212 -27.16 -9.47 -8.52
C LEU A 212 -26.07 -8.41 -8.36
N THR A 213 -26.30 -7.22 -8.94
CA THR A 213 -25.35 -6.10 -8.86
C THR A 213 -25.14 -5.63 -7.41
N GLN A 214 -26.20 -5.55 -6.62
CA GLN A 214 -26.11 -5.19 -5.20
C GLN A 214 -25.35 -6.24 -4.39
N THR A 215 -25.57 -7.53 -4.67
CA THR A 215 -24.84 -8.63 -4.02
C THR A 215 -23.35 -8.60 -4.37
N ALA A 216 -23.00 -8.47 -5.65
CA ALA A 216 -21.61 -8.36 -6.10
C ALA A 216 -20.92 -7.09 -5.57
N ALA A 217 -21.63 -5.96 -5.52
CA ALA A 217 -21.13 -4.72 -4.93
C ALA A 217 -20.91 -4.86 -3.42
N GLY A 218 -21.84 -5.49 -2.69
CA GLY A 218 -21.72 -5.74 -1.25
C GLY A 218 -20.53 -6.61 -0.91
N LEU A 219 -20.43 -7.78 -1.54
CA LEU A 219 -19.32 -8.73 -1.34
C LEU A 219 -17.97 -8.13 -1.77
N GLY A 220 -17.90 -7.54 -2.96
CA GLY A 220 -16.69 -6.88 -3.45
C GLY A 220 -16.29 -5.67 -2.59
N GLY A 221 -17.28 -4.97 -2.05
CA GLY A 221 -17.21 -4.01 -0.94
C GLY A 221 -16.29 -4.48 0.18
N TRP A 222 -16.81 -5.46 0.93
CA TRP A 222 -16.18 -6.00 2.12
C TRP A 222 -14.84 -6.67 1.82
N LEU A 223 -14.79 -7.58 0.85
CA LEU A 223 -13.55 -8.27 0.49
C LEU A 223 -12.48 -7.27 0.01
N GLY A 224 -12.91 -6.22 -0.69
CA GLY A 224 -12.06 -5.20 -1.28
C GLY A 224 -11.14 -4.51 -0.29
N TRP A 225 -11.61 -4.20 0.93
CA TRP A 225 -10.80 -3.51 1.94
C TRP A 225 -10.44 -4.35 3.16
N VAL A 226 -11.26 -5.35 3.51
CA VAL A 226 -10.96 -6.24 4.64
C VAL A 226 -9.70 -7.06 4.35
N LEU A 227 -9.58 -7.66 3.15
CA LEU A 227 -8.42 -8.48 2.81
C LEU A 227 -7.12 -7.68 2.81
N PRO A 228 -7.02 -6.49 2.16
CA PRO A 228 -5.82 -5.67 2.26
C PRO A 228 -5.53 -5.19 3.69
N LEU A 229 -6.55 -4.84 4.49
CA LEU A 229 -6.35 -4.41 5.86
C LEU A 229 -5.82 -5.54 6.75
N LEU A 230 -6.38 -6.75 6.65
CA LEU A 230 -5.89 -7.93 7.36
C LEU A 230 -4.45 -8.28 6.96
N ALA A 231 -4.14 -8.22 5.66
CA ALA A 231 -2.77 -8.41 5.18
C ALA A 231 -1.80 -7.36 5.76
N ALA A 232 -2.24 -6.11 5.87
CA ALA A 232 -1.48 -5.04 6.49
C ALA A 232 -1.25 -5.27 8.00
N GLU A 233 -2.29 -5.69 8.74
CA GLU A 233 -2.18 -6.00 10.17
C GLU A 233 -1.23 -7.15 10.43
N TRP A 234 -1.40 -8.25 9.70
CA TRP A 234 -0.54 -9.41 9.78
C TRP A 234 0.93 -9.07 9.49
N TRP A 235 1.19 -8.19 8.52
CA TRP A 235 2.53 -7.71 8.22
C TRP A 235 3.14 -6.91 9.38
N LEU A 236 2.34 -6.04 10.01
CA LEU A 236 2.75 -5.25 11.17
C LEU A 236 3.07 -6.13 12.38
N GLU A 237 2.20 -7.09 12.70
CA GLU A 237 2.36 -7.99 13.85
C GLU A 237 3.56 -8.91 13.72
N ARG A 238 3.80 -9.46 12.51
CA ARG A 238 4.99 -10.26 12.23
C ARG A 238 6.28 -9.45 12.39
N GLY A 239 6.27 -8.20 11.97
CA GLY A 239 7.39 -7.28 12.15
C GLY A 239 7.73 -7.08 13.62
N ASP A 240 6.71 -6.87 14.45
CA ASP A 240 6.86 -6.67 15.89
C ASP A 240 7.32 -7.95 16.60
N ALA A 241 6.76 -9.11 16.25
CA ALA A 241 7.17 -10.41 16.80
C ALA A 241 8.65 -10.72 16.52
N ARG A 242 9.11 -10.51 15.27
CA ARG A 242 10.52 -10.70 14.89
C ARG A 242 11.46 -9.75 15.64
N ARG A 243 11.05 -8.49 15.85
CA ARG A 243 11.83 -7.52 16.64
C ARG A 243 11.96 -7.94 18.10
N ARG A 244 10.87 -8.43 18.72
CA ARG A 244 10.88 -8.96 20.10
C ARG A 244 11.79 -10.18 20.23
N ALA A 245 11.71 -11.13 19.30
CA ALA A 245 12.56 -12.33 19.29
C ALA A 245 14.06 -11.99 19.21
N ARG A 246 14.42 -11.06 18.31
CA ARG A 246 15.82 -10.59 18.17
C ARG A 246 16.34 -9.90 19.44
N ARG A 247 15.52 -9.08 20.11
CA ARG A 247 15.89 -8.44 21.39
C ARG A 247 16.13 -9.49 22.47
N ARG A 248 15.27 -10.51 22.59
CA ARG A 248 15.44 -11.61 23.53
C ARG A 248 16.68 -12.45 23.26
N ALA A 249 17.04 -12.67 22.00
CA ALA A 249 18.26 -13.38 21.63
C ALA A 249 19.52 -12.58 21.99
N ALA A 250 19.54 -11.26 21.72
CA ALA A 250 20.66 -10.39 22.06
C ALA A 250 20.93 -10.27 23.57
N THR A 251 19.88 -10.37 24.40
CA THR A 251 20.03 -10.39 25.87
C THR A 251 20.46 -11.73 26.45
N ARG A 252 20.47 -12.82 25.66
CA ARG A 252 20.82 -14.18 26.10
C ARG A 252 22.23 -14.63 25.68
N THR A 253 22.96 -13.84 24.91
CA THR A 253 24.37 -14.12 24.60
C THR A 253 25.23 -13.83 25.84
N PRO A 254 25.81 -14.83 26.51
CA PRO A 254 26.69 -14.59 27.65
C PRO A 254 27.93 -13.84 27.17
N ALA A 255 28.37 -12.83 27.93
CA ALA A 255 29.71 -12.28 27.76
C ALA A 255 30.70 -13.43 27.97
N THR A 256 31.44 -13.78 26.93
CA THR A 256 32.56 -14.72 27.06
C THR A 256 33.51 -14.15 28.11
N PRO A 257 33.84 -14.87 29.20
CA PRO A 257 34.83 -14.38 30.14
C PRO A 257 36.14 -14.24 29.39
N ALA A 258 36.73 -13.04 29.40
CA ALA A 258 38.10 -12.84 28.93
C ALA A 258 39.01 -13.70 29.82
N ALA A 259 39.73 -14.63 29.19
CA ALA A 259 40.76 -15.44 29.81
C ALA A 259 42.04 -14.61 30.01
#